data_AF-A0A445BV64-F1
#
_entry.id   AF-A0A445BV64-F1
#
_cell.length_a   1.000
_cell.length_b   1.000
_cell.length_c   1.000
_cell.angle_alpha   90.00
_cell.angle_beta   90.00
_cell.angle_gamma   90.00
#
_symmetry.space_group_name_H-M   'P 1'
#
loop_
_entity.id
_entity.type
_entity.pdbx_description
1 polymer ?
#
loop_
_entity_poly.entity_id
_entity_poly.type
_entity_poly.pdbx_seq_one_letter_code
_entity_poly.pdbx_strand_id
1 'polypeptide(L)'
;MASLLLSASVRSFFLFFFFLLPLCLFNFLPLSQGNDKEWNHGYEFIRKASSFSSSPSESSSSSSSNGYDYIIVGGGTAGCPLAATLSEKFSVLVLERGGVPFTNPNVSFLENFHITLADTSPTSASQCFISTDGVLNSRARILGGGSSINAGFYTRASSRFIEKVGWDSKLVNESYPWVEKQIVHRPTFSAWQRAARDSLLDVGVSPFNGFTYDHKYGTKVGGTIFDRFGRRHTAAELLATGNPDKLTVLVYATVQKIVFDTRGTRPKAVGVIFKDEKGQQHHAILNNDGQSEVIVSSGAIGTPQMLLLSGIGPKEDLQKLNIPVVLDNHFVGKGMADNPMNTIFVPTKRPVKQSLIETVGITNLGVYIETSCGFGQSNDSIHCHHGIVSAEIGQLSTIPPKQRSIEAVQAYLKSKKDIPVEAFRGGFILSKVANPWSTGELKLVNTNVEDNPSVTFNYFSHPYDVHRCVEGIRLATKVVQSQHFTNFTMCDRQTTEKLLNLTVKANVNLIPKHVNDTQSLEQFCRDTVITIWHYHGGCHVGKVVNPDYKVLGVDRLRVVDGSVFPESPGTNPQATVMMMGRYMGLKILQDRLGKFDGI
;
A
#
# COMPACT_ATOMS: atom_id res chain seq x y z
N MET A 1 -44.51 66.67 -11.84
CA MET A 1 -43.54 67.17 -12.83
C MET A 1 -42.44 66.12 -12.91
N ALA A 2 -42.29 65.30 -13.96
CA ALA A 2 -42.20 65.56 -15.41
C ALA A 2 -40.74 65.85 -15.86
N SER A 3 -40.20 64.95 -16.71
CA SER A 3 -38.97 65.09 -17.53
C SER A 3 -37.64 65.29 -16.76
N LEU A 4 -36.44 64.92 -17.23
CA LEU A 4 -35.92 64.44 -18.53
C LEU A 4 -35.08 63.16 -18.28
N LEU A 5 -34.63 62.32 -19.22
CA LEU A 5 -34.79 62.16 -20.68
C LEU A 5 -34.48 60.70 -21.06
N LEU A 6 -34.91 60.20 -22.23
CA LEU A 6 -34.46 58.94 -22.84
C LEU A 6 -34.63 59.03 -24.36
N SER A 7 -33.54 58.99 -25.13
CA SER A 7 -33.58 59.09 -26.59
C SER A 7 -32.67 58.07 -27.30
N ALA A 8 -33.32 57.07 -27.89
CA ALA A 8 -33.03 56.46 -29.18
C ALA A 8 -31.57 56.15 -29.60
N SER A 9 -31.17 54.88 -29.45
CA SER A 9 -30.49 54.14 -30.54
C SER A 9 -30.68 52.62 -30.41
N VAL A 10 -31.94 52.17 -30.35
CA VAL A 10 -32.29 50.74 -30.43
C VAL A 10 -32.68 50.39 -31.87
N ARG A 11 -31.68 50.34 -32.78
CA ARG A 11 -31.81 49.85 -34.17
C ARG A 11 -30.47 49.77 -34.93
N SER A 12 -29.49 49.01 -34.40
CA SER A 12 -28.34 48.57 -35.23
C SER A 12 -27.59 47.30 -34.77
N PHE A 13 -27.92 46.71 -33.62
CA PHE A 13 -27.23 45.53 -33.08
C PHE A 13 -28.07 44.23 -33.08
N PHE A 14 -29.10 44.16 -33.95
CA PHE A 14 -30.00 43.01 -34.09
C PHE A 14 -30.00 42.46 -35.54
N LEU A 15 -28.81 42.15 -36.09
CA LEU A 15 -28.69 41.50 -37.41
C LEU A 15 -27.37 40.76 -37.66
N PHE A 16 -26.61 40.40 -36.62
CA PHE A 16 -25.30 39.73 -36.76
C PHE A 16 -25.11 38.48 -35.89
N PHE A 17 -26.21 37.74 -35.63
CA PHE A 17 -26.21 36.58 -34.71
C PHE A 17 -27.03 35.37 -35.20
N PHE A 18 -27.14 35.17 -36.52
CA PHE A 18 -27.93 34.05 -37.08
C PHE A 18 -27.27 33.21 -38.19
N PHE A 19 -25.97 33.39 -38.44
CA PHE A 19 -25.17 32.49 -39.28
C PHE A 19 -23.80 32.25 -38.66
N LEU A 20 -23.72 31.33 -37.69
CA LEU A 20 -22.49 30.60 -37.27
C LEU A 20 -22.77 29.53 -36.17
N LEU A 21 -23.79 28.70 -36.37
CA LEU A 21 -23.77 27.30 -35.93
C LEU A 21 -23.91 26.45 -37.22
N PRO A 22 -23.06 25.42 -37.44
CA PRO A 22 -22.59 24.49 -36.41
C PRO A 22 -21.08 24.20 -36.47
N LEU A 23 -20.31 24.63 -35.47
CA LEU A 23 -18.90 24.19 -35.31
C LEU A 23 -18.38 24.12 -33.86
N CYS A 24 -19.21 24.43 -32.86
CA CYS A 24 -18.81 24.52 -31.44
C CYS A 24 -19.66 23.66 -30.49
N LEU A 25 -20.18 22.51 -30.95
CA LEU A 25 -20.98 21.57 -30.12
C LEU A 25 -20.36 20.16 -30.01
N PHE A 26 -19.07 20.00 -30.33
CA PHE A 26 -18.36 18.71 -30.29
C PHE A 26 -17.04 18.75 -29.48
N ASN A 27 -16.95 19.56 -28.41
CA ASN A 27 -15.74 19.65 -27.58
C ASN A 27 -15.99 19.83 -26.06
N PHE A 28 -17.08 19.27 -25.53
CA PHE A 28 -17.30 19.16 -24.07
C PHE A 28 -17.78 17.75 -23.67
N LEU A 29 -16.93 16.77 -23.96
CA LEU A 29 -16.85 15.52 -23.19
C LEU A 29 -15.48 15.52 -22.50
N PRO A 30 -15.39 15.26 -21.18
CA PRO A 30 -14.09 15.03 -20.55
C PRO A 30 -13.58 13.66 -21.02
N LEU A 31 -12.85 13.65 -22.13
CA LEU A 31 -12.07 12.51 -22.62
C LEU A 31 -10.85 12.30 -21.70
N SER A 32 -11.14 11.91 -20.46
CA SER A 32 -10.17 11.45 -19.46
C SER A 32 -9.70 10.02 -19.76
N GLN A 33 -9.35 9.75 -21.02
CA GLN A 33 -8.51 8.64 -21.41
C GLN A 33 -7.22 9.25 -21.95
N GLY A 34 -6.23 9.40 -21.06
CA GLY A 34 -4.89 9.81 -21.44
C GLY A 34 -4.37 8.89 -22.54
N ASN A 35 -3.73 9.47 -23.55
CA ASN A 35 -3.29 8.73 -24.73
C ASN A 35 -2.27 7.66 -24.30
N ASP A 36 -2.57 6.39 -24.54
CA ASP A 36 -1.87 5.20 -24.02
C ASP A 36 -0.34 5.12 -24.30
N LYS A 37 0.20 6.08 -25.07
CA LYS A 37 1.57 6.11 -25.61
C LYS A 37 2.56 7.03 -24.88
N GLU A 38 2.12 7.93 -24.00
CA GLU A 38 2.99 9.02 -23.50
C GLU A 38 4.04 8.61 -22.44
N TRP A 39 3.91 7.45 -21.80
CA TRP A 39 4.85 6.99 -20.75
C TRP A 39 6.02 6.16 -21.29
N ASN A 40 6.09 5.88 -22.60
CA ASN A 40 7.04 4.91 -23.18
C ASN A 40 8.53 5.28 -23.02
N HIS A 41 8.87 6.57 -22.89
CA HIS A 41 10.28 6.98 -22.77
C HIS A 41 10.90 6.48 -21.46
N GLY A 42 11.74 5.45 -21.57
CA GLY A 42 12.44 4.80 -20.45
C GLY A 42 11.78 3.50 -19.93
N TYR A 43 10.65 3.07 -20.51
CA TYR A 43 9.87 1.93 -20.01
C TYR A 43 9.35 0.98 -21.10
N GLU A 44 10.04 0.88 -22.25
CA GLU A 44 9.61 0.13 -23.46
C GLU A 44 9.37 -1.39 -23.25
N PHE A 45 9.85 -1.92 -22.12
CA PHE A 45 9.60 -3.29 -21.65
C PHE A 45 8.24 -3.49 -20.95
N ILE A 46 7.56 -2.41 -20.55
CA ILE A 46 6.20 -2.48 -19.98
C ILE A 46 5.19 -2.58 -21.12
N ARG A 47 4.25 -3.53 -21.05
CA ARG A 47 3.21 -3.76 -22.07
C ARG A 47 1.92 -4.25 -21.43
N LYS A 48 0.77 -4.10 -22.12
CA LYS A 48 -0.49 -4.73 -21.68
C LYS A 48 -0.40 -6.25 -21.85
N ALA A 49 -1.03 -6.99 -20.94
CA ALA A 49 -1.00 -8.45 -20.93
C ALA A 49 -1.43 -9.09 -22.27
N SER A 50 -2.40 -8.52 -22.97
CA SER A 50 -2.85 -9.03 -24.27
C SER A 50 -1.83 -8.93 -25.42
N SER A 51 -0.66 -8.29 -25.19
CA SER A 51 0.47 -8.32 -26.13
C SER A 51 1.30 -9.60 -26.05
N PHE A 52 1.04 -10.47 -25.07
CA PHE A 52 1.75 -11.73 -24.89
C PHE A 52 1.29 -12.79 -25.91
N SER A 53 2.11 -13.04 -26.93
CA SER A 53 1.83 -14.03 -27.97
C SER A 53 2.00 -15.47 -27.46
N SER A 54 0.94 -16.01 -26.86
CA SER A 54 0.88 -17.41 -26.43
C SER A 54 0.40 -18.35 -27.55
N SER A 55 1.22 -18.53 -28.60
CA SER A 55 1.25 -19.71 -29.48
C SER A 55 2.27 -19.57 -30.62
N PRO A 56 3.04 -20.62 -30.96
CA PRO A 56 3.45 -20.81 -32.35
C PRO A 56 2.22 -21.17 -33.18
N SER A 57 2.04 -20.58 -34.37
CA SER A 57 1.08 -21.13 -35.33
C SER A 57 1.56 -22.50 -35.80
N GLU A 58 0.63 -23.44 -36.05
CA GLU A 58 0.91 -24.81 -36.56
C GLU A 58 1.50 -24.85 -38.00
N SER A 59 2.07 -23.74 -38.47
CA SER A 59 2.57 -23.51 -39.82
C SER A 59 3.99 -22.92 -39.88
N SER A 60 4.72 -22.81 -38.75
CA SER A 60 6.13 -22.38 -38.76
C SER A 60 7.04 -23.31 -37.95
N SER A 61 7.78 -24.15 -38.65
CA SER A 61 8.73 -25.12 -38.07
C SER A 61 10.06 -24.47 -37.66
N SER A 62 10.04 -23.55 -36.70
CA SER A 62 11.28 -23.08 -36.01
C SER A 62 11.10 -22.18 -34.76
N SER A 63 9.91 -21.67 -34.40
CA SER A 63 9.79 -20.77 -33.24
C SER A 63 9.67 -21.53 -31.91
N SER A 64 10.80 -21.68 -31.21
CA SER A 64 10.81 -22.10 -29.81
C SER A 64 10.01 -21.11 -28.96
N SER A 65 9.10 -21.61 -28.12
CA SER A 65 8.47 -20.81 -27.06
C SER A 65 9.53 -20.50 -26.00
N ASN A 66 10.28 -19.42 -26.20
CA ASN A 66 11.36 -19.02 -25.31
C ASN A 66 10.81 -18.77 -23.90
N GLY A 67 11.25 -19.60 -22.96
CA GLY A 67 10.91 -19.46 -21.55
C GLY A 67 11.68 -18.31 -20.90
N TYR A 68 11.32 -18.04 -19.64
CA TYR A 68 12.00 -17.06 -18.81
C TYR A 68 12.89 -17.74 -17.77
N ASP A 69 14.03 -17.13 -17.45
CA ASP A 69 14.81 -17.55 -16.28
C ASP A 69 14.07 -17.29 -14.98
N TYR A 70 13.34 -16.18 -14.90
CA TYR A 70 12.53 -15.84 -13.74
C TYR A 70 11.16 -15.32 -14.15
N ILE A 71 10.12 -15.84 -13.50
CA ILE A 71 8.77 -15.29 -13.59
C ILE A 71 8.41 -14.72 -12.22
N ILE A 72 8.26 -13.40 -12.14
CA ILE A 72 7.91 -12.66 -10.93
C ILE A 72 6.41 -12.38 -10.94
N VAL A 73 5.70 -12.94 -9.95
CA VAL A 73 4.26 -12.78 -9.78
C VAL A 73 3.99 -11.63 -8.81
N GLY A 74 3.58 -10.48 -9.35
CA GLY A 74 3.36 -9.22 -8.62
C GLY A 74 4.49 -8.22 -8.88
N GLY A 75 4.18 -7.14 -9.60
CA GLY A 75 5.08 -6.00 -9.85
C GLY A 75 5.06 -5.02 -8.68
N GLY A 76 5.18 -5.55 -7.46
CA GLY A 76 5.01 -4.80 -6.22
C GLY A 76 6.29 -4.14 -5.70
N THR A 77 6.21 -3.65 -4.45
CA THR A 77 7.29 -2.95 -3.74
C THR A 77 8.62 -3.73 -3.71
N ALA A 78 8.59 -5.06 -3.62
CA ALA A 78 9.78 -5.92 -3.72
C ALA A 78 10.03 -6.43 -5.14
N GLY A 79 8.96 -6.79 -5.87
CA GLY A 79 9.03 -7.37 -7.21
C GLY A 79 9.71 -6.48 -8.24
N CYS A 80 9.49 -5.15 -8.18
CA CYS A 80 10.15 -4.22 -9.11
C CYS A 80 11.68 -4.19 -8.98
N PRO A 81 12.28 -3.88 -7.80
CA PRO A 81 13.74 -3.89 -7.66
C PRO A 81 14.36 -5.28 -7.79
N LEU A 82 13.62 -6.35 -7.47
CA LEU A 82 14.02 -7.73 -7.75
C LEU A 82 14.15 -7.98 -9.26
N ALA A 83 13.12 -7.60 -10.03
CA ALA A 83 13.09 -7.78 -11.47
C ALA A 83 14.21 -7.00 -12.18
N ALA A 84 14.37 -5.73 -11.81
CA ALA A 84 15.44 -4.89 -12.32
C ALA A 84 16.82 -5.54 -12.10
N THR A 85 17.10 -5.97 -10.87
CA THR A 85 18.38 -6.59 -10.52
C THR A 85 18.61 -7.93 -11.26
N LEU A 86 17.63 -8.83 -11.30
CA LEU A 86 17.78 -10.11 -12.01
C LEU A 86 17.96 -9.94 -13.53
N SER A 87 17.32 -8.92 -14.12
CA SER A 87 17.38 -8.64 -15.55
C SER A 87 18.78 -8.24 -16.04
N GLU A 88 19.68 -7.79 -15.15
CA GLU A 88 21.09 -7.50 -15.50
C GLU A 88 21.74 -8.70 -16.23
N LYS A 89 21.42 -9.92 -15.79
CA LYS A 89 22.03 -11.16 -16.27
C LYS A 89 21.06 -12.11 -16.99
N PHE A 90 19.81 -12.22 -16.55
CA PHE A 90 18.87 -13.28 -16.93
C PHE A 90 17.56 -12.76 -17.54
N SER A 91 16.79 -13.60 -18.24
CA SER A 91 15.48 -13.17 -18.78
C SER A 91 14.39 -13.18 -17.71
N VAL A 92 13.69 -12.04 -17.53
CA VAL A 92 12.74 -11.82 -16.44
C VAL A 92 11.37 -11.39 -16.98
N LEU A 93 10.33 -12.13 -16.62
CA LEU A 93 8.94 -11.73 -16.84
C LEU A 93 8.32 -11.27 -15.51
N VAL A 94 7.80 -10.06 -15.46
CA VAL A 94 6.97 -9.56 -14.34
C VAL A 94 5.50 -9.57 -14.78
N LEU A 95 4.63 -10.13 -13.96
CA LEU A 95 3.19 -10.13 -14.16
C LEU A 95 2.52 -9.32 -13.04
N GLU A 96 1.90 -8.19 -13.40
CA GLU A 96 1.18 -7.30 -12.50
C GLU A 96 -0.29 -7.21 -12.92
N ARG A 97 -1.21 -7.47 -11.97
CA ARG A 97 -2.65 -7.44 -12.23
C ARG A 97 -3.23 -6.02 -12.38
N GLY A 98 -2.55 -5.01 -11.84
CA GLY A 98 -2.93 -3.60 -11.98
C GLY A 98 -2.36 -2.92 -13.21
N GLY A 99 -2.70 -1.63 -13.35
CA GLY A 99 -2.14 -0.74 -14.38
C GLY A 99 -0.80 -0.12 -14.00
N VAL A 100 -0.42 0.97 -14.67
CA VAL A 100 0.78 1.77 -14.36
C VAL A 100 0.44 3.00 -13.49
N PRO A 101 1.34 3.44 -12.60
CA PRO A 101 1.13 4.66 -11.80
C PRO A 101 1.30 5.95 -12.61
N PHE A 102 2.17 5.94 -13.63
CA PHE A 102 2.70 7.16 -14.27
C PHE A 102 1.65 8.05 -14.96
N THR A 103 0.57 7.45 -15.47
CA THR A 103 -0.53 8.15 -16.15
C THR A 103 -1.73 8.45 -15.25
N ASN A 104 -1.69 8.01 -13.98
CA ASN A 104 -2.77 8.22 -13.03
C ASN A 104 -2.43 9.36 -12.06
N PRO A 105 -3.00 10.58 -12.22
CA PRO A 105 -2.70 11.71 -11.35
C PRO A 105 -3.23 11.53 -9.92
N ASN A 106 -4.25 10.69 -9.70
CA ASN A 106 -4.74 10.40 -8.36
C ASN A 106 -3.69 9.61 -7.55
N VAL A 107 -2.94 8.74 -8.22
CA VAL A 107 -1.86 7.93 -7.66
C VAL A 107 -0.55 8.73 -7.56
N SER A 108 -0.25 9.51 -8.60
CA SER A 108 1.05 10.16 -8.80
C SER A 108 1.31 11.40 -7.93
N PHE A 109 0.31 11.98 -7.27
CA PHE A 109 0.48 13.23 -6.51
C PHE A 109 0.06 13.13 -5.04
N LEU A 110 0.82 13.77 -4.16
CA LEU A 110 0.61 13.79 -2.70
C LEU A 110 -0.79 14.29 -2.31
N GLU A 111 -1.26 15.33 -2.99
CA GLU A 111 -2.57 15.94 -2.75
C GLU A 111 -3.73 14.97 -2.96
N ASN A 112 -3.56 13.97 -3.83
CA ASN A 112 -4.58 12.98 -4.17
C ASN A 112 -4.46 11.66 -3.40
N PHE A 113 -3.57 11.59 -2.40
CA PHE A 113 -3.34 10.38 -1.58
C PHE A 113 -4.65 9.77 -1.03
N HIS A 114 -5.54 10.58 -0.45
CA HIS A 114 -6.82 10.10 0.08
C HIS A 114 -7.81 9.73 -1.05
N ILE A 115 -7.74 10.39 -2.21
CA ILE A 115 -8.58 10.08 -3.37
C ILE A 115 -8.27 8.67 -3.89
N THR A 116 -6.98 8.30 -3.99
CA THR A 116 -6.56 6.95 -4.37
C THR A 116 -7.07 5.87 -3.41
N LEU A 117 -7.16 6.15 -2.11
CA LEU A 117 -7.73 5.22 -1.13
C LEU A 117 -9.27 5.20 -1.15
N ALA A 118 -9.90 6.28 -1.58
CA ALA A 118 -11.35 6.41 -1.68
C ALA A 118 -11.94 5.83 -2.99
N ASP A 119 -11.13 5.65 -4.04
CA ASP A 119 -11.55 5.10 -5.32
C ASP A 119 -12.01 3.63 -5.19
N THR A 120 -13.33 3.41 -5.31
CA THR A 120 -13.96 2.08 -5.30
C THR A 120 -14.20 1.52 -6.70
N SER A 121 -13.67 2.13 -7.75
CA SER A 121 -13.87 1.68 -9.13
C SER A 121 -13.29 0.27 -9.38
N PRO A 122 -13.87 -0.51 -10.31
CA PRO A 122 -13.34 -1.82 -10.69
C PRO A 122 -11.88 -1.79 -11.17
N THR A 123 -11.37 -0.63 -11.60
CA THR A 123 -9.98 -0.38 -12.04
C THR A 123 -9.10 0.34 -11.01
N SER A 124 -9.62 0.63 -9.81
CA SER A 124 -8.89 1.35 -8.76
C SER A 124 -7.54 0.72 -8.42
N ALA A 125 -6.54 1.59 -8.22
CA ALA A 125 -5.20 1.25 -7.74
C ALA A 125 -5.18 0.73 -6.29
N SER A 126 -6.24 1.01 -5.52
CA SER A 126 -6.44 0.55 -4.16
C SER A 126 -7.64 -0.40 -4.10
N GLN A 127 -7.38 -1.69 -3.85
CA GLN A 127 -8.44 -2.65 -3.55
C GLN A 127 -8.73 -2.63 -2.05
N CYS A 128 -9.85 -2.01 -1.68
CA CYS A 128 -10.37 -2.05 -0.31
C CYS A 128 -10.72 -3.49 0.11
N PHE A 129 -10.50 -3.81 1.39
CA PHE A 129 -11.02 -4.99 2.06
C PHE A 129 -11.34 -4.67 3.52
N ILE A 130 -12.09 -5.55 4.20
CA ILE A 130 -12.42 -5.41 5.62
C ILE A 130 -11.92 -6.68 6.30
N SER A 131 -11.12 -6.55 7.37
CA SER A 131 -10.72 -7.72 8.15
C SER A 131 -11.92 -8.26 8.94
N THR A 132 -11.87 -9.53 9.35
CA THR A 132 -12.91 -10.14 10.19
C THR A 132 -13.08 -9.44 11.54
N ASP A 133 -12.07 -8.69 11.97
CA ASP A 133 -12.07 -7.80 13.14
C ASP A 133 -12.95 -6.54 12.95
N GLY A 134 -13.43 -6.26 11.73
CA GLY A 134 -14.20 -5.06 11.40
C GLY A 134 -13.34 -3.83 11.05
N VAL A 135 -12.03 -3.99 10.82
CA VAL A 135 -11.15 -2.89 10.42
C VAL A 135 -11.11 -2.76 8.90
N LEU A 136 -11.44 -1.57 8.38
CA LEU A 136 -11.30 -1.28 6.95
C LEU A 136 -9.82 -1.17 6.59
N ASN A 137 -9.45 -1.73 5.44
CA ASN A 137 -8.07 -1.92 5.02
C ASN A 137 -7.96 -1.79 3.50
N SER A 138 -6.74 -1.82 2.95
CA SER A 138 -6.50 -1.66 1.51
C SER A 138 -5.24 -2.38 1.07
N ARG A 139 -5.28 -3.01 -0.10
CA ARG A 139 -4.12 -3.58 -0.79
C ARG A 139 -3.96 -2.97 -2.19
N ALA A 140 -2.73 -2.80 -2.63
CA ALA A 140 -2.45 -2.26 -3.96
C ALA A 140 -2.91 -3.20 -5.08
N ARG A 141 -3.23 -2.59 -6.22
CA ARG A 141 -3.52 -3.23 -7.50
C ARG A 141 -2.99 -2.34 -8.64
N ILE A 142 -1.68 -2.16 -8.65
CA ILE A 142 -0.97 -1.25 -9.56
C ILE A 142 0.53 -1.58 -9.52
N LEU A 143 1.23 -1.34 -10.63
CA LEU A 143 2.69 -1.46 -10.70
C LEU A 143 3.35 -0.53 -9.66
N GLY A 144 4.40 -1.04 -9.01
CA GLY A 144 5.01 -0.45 -7.81
C GLY A 144 4.33 -0.87 -6.50
N GLY A 145 3.16 -1.49 -6.56
CA GLY A 145 2.44 -2.03 -5.40
C GLY A 145 2.14 -0.98 -4.33
N GLY A 146 2.40 -1.32 -3.06
CA GLY A 146 2.09 -0.44 -1.92
C GLY A 146 2.79 0.91 -1.97
N SER A 147 3.96 1.01 -2.62
CA SER A 147 4.66 2.30 -2.79
C SER A 147 3.84 3.32 -3.60
N SER A 148 2.97 2.85 -4.49
CA SER A 148 2.10 3.67 -5.33
C SER A 148 0.90 4.27 -4.58
N ILE A 149 0.47 3.68 -3.46
CA ILE A 149 -0.74 4.13 -2.73
C ILE A 149 -0.49 4.59 -1.28
N ASN A 150 0.73 4.41 -0.74
CA ASN A 150 1.03 4.71 0.67
C ASN A 150 1.20 6.21 0.98
N ALA A 151 1.44 6.52 2.27
CA ALA A 151 1.69 7.88 2.76
C ALA A 151 3.13 8.41 2.58
N GLY A 152 3.97 7.70 1.82
CA GLY A 152 5.28 8.19 1.34
C GLY A 152 6.47 8.16 2.29
N PHE A 153 6.27 8.07 3.61
CA PHE A 153 7.36 8.13 4.60
C PHE A 153 8.41 7.00 4.45
N TYR A 154 9.68 7.37 4.29
CA TYR A 154 10.79 6.45 4.06
C TYR A 154 11.72 6.37 5.29
N THR A 155 11.90 5.17 5.82
CA THR A 155 12.89 4.86 6.86
C THR A 155 13.40 3.43 6.68
N ARG A 156 14.70 3.21 6.86
CA ARG A 156 15.33 1.89 6.93
C ARG A 156 14.79 1.09 8.11
N ALA A 157 14.97 -0.23 8.06
CA ALA A 157 14.74 -1.11 9.19
C ALA A 157 15.61 -0.73 10.41
N SER A 158 15.20 -1.21 11.59
CA SER A 158 16.09 -1.25 12.77
C SER A 158 17.23 -2.26 12.57
N SER A 159 18.43 -1.98 13.10
CA SER A 159 19.56 -2.93 13.05
C SER A 159 19.18 -4.28 13.67
N ARG A 160 18.47 -4.25 14.82
CA ARG A 160 17.90 -5.44 15.47
C ARG A 160 17.04 -6.30 14.53
N PHE A 161 16.29 -5.69 13.61
CA PHE A 161 15.52 -6.45 12.61
C PHE A 161 16.45 -7.12 11.58
N ILE A 162 17.42 -6.37 11.02
CA ILE A 162 18.39 -6.89 10.06
C ILE A 162 19.17 -8.10 10.64
N GLU A 163 19.64 -7.95 11.88
CA GLU A 163 20.29 -9.01 12.66
C GLU A 163 19.36 -10.21 12.89
N LYS A 164 18.11 -9.97 13.34
CA LYS A 164 17.12 -11.01 13.62
C LYS A 164 16.73 -11.83 12.39
N VAL A 165 16.68 -11.23 11.20
CA VAL A 165 16.38 -11.96 9.94
C VAL A 165 17.62 -12.54 9.27
N GLY A 166 18.83 -12.29 9.80
CA GLY A 166 20.07 -12.86 9.31
C GLY A 166 20.49 -12.36 7.91
N TRP A 167 20.17 -11.10 7.58
CA TRP A 167 20.60 -10.53 6.30
C TRP A 167 22.06 -10.09 6.30
N ASP A 168 22.74 -10.32 5.17
CA ASP A 168 24.11 -9.89 4.96
C ASP A 168 24.21 -8.35 4.98
N SER A 169 25.00 -7.83 5.91
CA SER A 169 25.11 -6.39 6.13
C SER A 169 25.75 -5.64 4.97
N LYS A 170 26.60 -6.27 4.15
CA LYS A 170 27.20 -5.66 2.95
C LYS A 170 26.10 -5.49 1.89
N LEU A 171 25.38 -6.55 1.56
CA LEU A 171 24.27 -6.49 0.59
C LEU A 171 23.16 -5.52 1.03
N VAL A 172 22.86 -5.42 2.33
CA VAL A 172 21.90 -4.44 2.87
C VAL A 172 22.41 -3.01 2.68
N ASN A 173 23.70 -2.76 2.97
CA ASN A 173 24.33 -1.45 2.82
C ASN A 173 24.55 -1.04 1.34
N GLU A 174 24.55 -1.99 0.40
CA GLU A 174 24.52 -1.71 -1.04
C GLU A 174 23.09 -1.45 -1.54
N SER A 175 22.11 -2.20 -1.00
CA SER A 175 20.72 -2.18 -1.48
C SER A 175 19.93 -0.94 -1.03
N TYR A 176 20.13 -0.45 0.21
CA TYR A 176 19.44 0.77 0.67
C TYR A 176 19.84 2.03 -0.13
N PRO A 177 21.13 2.41 -0.25
CA PRO A 177 21.55 3.61 -0.99
C PRO A 177 21.16 3.56 -2.46
N TRP A 178 21.11 2.36 -3.05
CA TRP A 178 20.66 2.18 -4.43
C TRP A 178 19.19 2.61 -4.62
N VAL A 179 18.28 2.25 -3.70
CA VAL A 179 16.89 2.72 -3.72
C VAL A 179 16.83 4.23 -3.43
N GLU A 180 17.58 4.68 -2.41
CA GLU A 180 17.58 6.07 -1.94
C GLU A 180 17.99 7.06 -3.04
N LYS A 181 19.02 6.72 -3.82
CA LYS A 181 19.54 7.56 -4.91
C LYS A 181 18.52 7.80 -6.04
N GLN A 182 17.54 6.90 -6.23
CA GLN A 182 16.62 6.93 -7.36
C GLN A 182 15.31 7.67 -7.05
N ILE A 183 14.67 7.35 -5.91
CA ILE A 183 13.27 7.71 -5.65
C ILE A 183 13.02 8.33 -4.26
N VAL A 184 14.06 8.63 -3.48
CA VAL A 184 13.91 9.12 -2.11
C VAL A 184 14.43 10.54 -1.97
N HIS A 185 13.60 11.38 -1.36
CA HIS A 185 13.85 12.80 -1.16
C HIS A 185 13.84 13.16 0.32
N ARG A 186 14.41 14.33 0.62
CA ARG A 186 14.23 14.99 1.92
C ARG A 186 12.92 15.78 1.88
N PRO A 187 11.99 15.61 2.85
CA PRO A 187 10.70 16.28 2.82
C PRO A 187 10.83 17.80 3.00
N THR A 188 9.88 18.55 2.42
CA THR A 188 9.76 20.00 2.62
C THR A 188 9.10 20.27 3.96
N PHE A 189 9.93 20.36 5.01
CA PHE A 189 9.48 20.29 6.40
C PHE A 189 8.34 21.27 6.70
N SER A 190 7.16 20.76 7.04
CA SER A 190 5.94 21.57 7.19
C SER A 190 5.88 22.31 8.55
N ALA A 191 5.02 23.32 8.68
CA ALA A 191 4.83 24.02 9.96
C ALA A 191 4.16 23.13 11.01
N TRP A 192 3.26 22.25 10.58
CA TRP A 192 2.64 21.22 11.42
C TRP A 192 3.70 20.20 11.90
N GLN A 193 4.55 19.74 10.99
CA GLN A 193 5.60 18.76 11.28
C GLN A 193 6.69 19.34 12.19
N ARG A 194 7.00 20.65 12.11
CA ARG A 194 7.79 21.37 13.12
C ARG A 194 7.15 21.31 14.51
N ALA A 195 5.87 21.67 14.62
CA ALA A 195 5.17 21.62 15.90
C ALA A 195 5.11 20.19 16.47
N ALA A 196 4.90 19.18 15.62
CA ALA A 196 4.98 17.77 16.00
C ALA A 196 6.36 17.40 16.58
N ARG A 197 7.46 17.75 15.88
CA ARG A 197 8.84 17.52 16.34
C ARG A 197 9.09 18.17 17.70
N ASP A 198 8.74 19.44 17.85
CA ASP A 198 9.05 20.20 19.05
C ASP A 198 8.21 19.69 20.23
N SER A 199 6.93 19.40 20.00
CA SER A 199 6.05 18.77 21.00
C SER A 199 6.53 17.38 21.43
N LEU A 200 7.07 16.57 20.52
CA LEU A 200 7.61 15.25 20.84
C LEU A 200 8.85 15.36 21.75
N LEU A 201 9.69 16.37 21.55
CA LEU A 201 10.85 16.65 22.41
C LEU A 201 10.41 17.17 23.78
N ASP A 202 9.46 18.12 23.84
CA ASP A 202 8.86 18.63 25.08
C ASP A 202 8.34 17.50 25.99
N VAL A 203 7.68 16.49 25.41
CA VAL A 203 7.07 15.39 26.17
C VAL A 203 8.04 14.21 26.43
N GLY A 204 9.32 14.39 26.12
CA GLY A 204 10.41 13.48 26.48
C GLY A 204 10.83 12.46 25.42
N VAL A 205 10.30 12.51 24.19
CA VAL A 205 10.70 11.61 23.08
C VAL A 205 12.02 12.09 22.46
N SER A 206 13.07 12.04 23.27
CA SER A 206 14.42 12.52 22.99
C SER A 206 15.39 11.35 22.66
N PRO A 207 16.54 11.60 22.01
CA PRO A 207 17.04 12.88 21.49
C PRO A 207 16.35 13.30 20.18
N PHE A 208 16.69 14.48 19.65
CA PHE A 208 16.43 14.81 18.26
C PHE A 208 17.55 14.28 17.36
N ASN A 209 17.25 13.33 16.49
CA ASN A 209 18.21 12.67 15.59
C ASN A 209 18.38 13.41 14.24
N GLY A 210 17.81 14.60 14.07
CA GLY A 210 17.86 15.34 12.81
C GLY A 210 17.07 14.65 11.68
N PHE A 211 17.56 14.82 10.45
CA PHE A 211 17.12 14.05 9.30
C PHE A 211 17.98 12.79 9.17
N THR A 212 17.35 11.62 9.11
CA THR A 212 18.04 10.34 8.90
C THR A 212 17.09 9.30 8.30
N TYR A 213 17.61 8.39 7.48
CA TYR A 213 16.85 7.22 7.06
C TYR A 213 16.82 6.14 8.14
N ASP A 214 17.74 6.12 9.11
CA ASP A 214 17.83 5.07 10.14
C ASP A 214 16.61 5.06 11.07
N HIS A 215 16.14 3.88 11.47
CA HIS A 215 15.18 3.76 12.57
C HIS A 215 15.92 3.88 13.91
N LYS A 216 15.74 5.01 14.60
CA LYS A 216 16.43 5.38 15.85
C LYS A 216 15.43 5.87 16.89
N TYR A 217 15.63 5.49 18.15
CA TYR A 217 14.84 5.98 19.28
C TYR A 217 14.97 7.50 19.45
N GLY A 218 13.92 8.13 20.00
CA GLY A 218 13.77 9.58 20.06
C GLY A 218 13.00 10.15 18.87
N THR A 219 13.14 11.44 18.61
CA THR A 219 12.45 12.15 17.54
C THR A 219 13.34 12.27 16.31
N LYS A 220 12.80 12.04 15.11
CA LYS A 220 13.52 12.20 13.83
C LYS A 220 12.63 12.74 12.72
N VAL A 221 13.27 13.28 11.68
CA VAL A 221 12.66 13.48 10.36
C VAL A 221 13.14 12.36 9.44
N GLY A 222 12.22 11.70 8.75
CA GLY A 222 12.54 10.64 7.78
C GLY A 222 12.68 11.15 6.34
N GLY A 223 12.95 10.21 5.42
CA GLY A 223 12.83 10.47 3.99
C GLY A 223 11.38 10.45 3.53
N THR A 224 11.16 10.78 2.27
CA THR A 224 9.86 10.64 1.59
C THR A 224 10.08 10.21 0.15
N ILE A 225 9.15 9.46 -0.43
CA ILE A 225 9.11 9.18 -1.89
C ILE A 225 8.32 10.25 -2.68
N PHE A 226 7.92 11.35 -2.04
CA PHE A 226 7.38 12.52 -2.71
C PHE A 226 8.47 13.57 -2.94
N ASP A 227 8.58 14.08 -4.15
CA ASP A 227 9.53 15.14 -4.50
C ASP A 227 9.10 16.53 -3.98
N ARG A 228 9.88 17.56 -4.31
CA ARG A 228 9.59 18.95 -3.93
C ARG A 228 8.32 19.54 -4.55
N PHE A 229 7.80 18.91 -5.62
CA PHE A 229 6.58 19.29 -6.31
C PHE A 229 5.37 18.46 -5.86
N GLY A 230 5.58 17.46 -5.00
CA GLY A 230 4.54 16.55 -4.54
C GLY A 230 4.29 15.37 -5.47
N ARG A 231 5.12 15.16 -6.51
CA ARG A 231 5.08 13.94 -7.34
C ARG A 231 5.63 12.77 -6.54
N ARG A 232 4.92 11.64 -6.61
CA ARG A 232 5.31 10.36 -6.03
C ARG A 232 6.25 9.60 -6.98
N HIS A 233 7.38 9.15 -6.45
CA HIS A 233 8.33 8.26 -7.11
C HIS A 233 8.16 6.84 -6.53
N THR A 234 7.66 5.88 -7.31
CA THR A 234 7.27 4.56 -6.80
C THR A 234 8.33 3.50 -7.07
N ALA A 235 8.19 2.32 -6.47
CA ALA A 235 9.03 1.17 -6.79
C ALA A 235 8.96 0.77 -8.28
N ALA A 236 7.93 1.18 -9.02
CA ALA A 236 7.85 0.97 -10.47
C ALA A 236 8.96 1.72 -11.22
N GLU A 237 9.40 2.89 -10.73
CA GLU A 237 10.47 3.66 -11.37
C GLU A 237 11.84 2.96 -11.24
N LEU A 238 12.02 2.10 -10.24
CA LEU A 238 13.23 1.27 -10.08
C LEU A 238 13.41 0.28 -11.26
N LEU A 239 12.35 -0.04 -12.01
CA LEU A 239 12.44 -0.89 -13.20
C LEU A 239 13.28 -0.27 -14.32
N ALA A 240 13.41 1.06 -14.38
CA ALA A 240 14.22 1.77 -15.38
C ALA A 240 15.74 1.50 -15.25
N THR A 241 16.17 0.84 -14.18
CA THR A 241 17.55 0.35 -13.99
C THR A 241 17.78 -1.08 -14.49
N GLY A 242 16.71 -1.80 -14.84
CA GLY A 242 16.81 -3.13 -15.42
C GLY A 242 17.32 -3.09 -16.87
N ASN A 243 17.76 -4.24 -17.37
CA ASN A 243 18.14 -4.37 -18.76
C ASN A 243 16.88 -4.49 -19.65
N PRO A 244 16.59 -3.53 -20.55
CA PRO A 244 15.36 -3.52 -21.33
C PRO A 244 15.24 -4.68 -22.33
N ASP A 245 16.36 -5.29 -22.74
CA ASP A 245 16.37 -6.43 -23.67
C ASP A 245 16.07 -7.77 -22.97
N LYS A 246 16.15 -7.79 -21.63
CA LYS A 246 15.98 -8.99 -20.80
C LYS A 246 14.78 -8.92 -19.86
N LEU A 247 14.24 -7.73 -19.62
CA LEU A 247 13.07 -7.48 -18.79
C LEU A 247 11.82 -7.38 -19.66
N THR A 248 10.77 -8.11 -19.29
CA THR A 248 9.41 -7.96 -19.83
C THR A 248 8.47 -7.71 -18.65
N VAL A 249 7.63 -6.68 -18.71
CA VAL A 249 6.64 -6.37 -17.67
C VAL A 249 5.25 -6.33 -18.28
N LEU A 250 4.37 -7.24 -17.88
CA LEU A 250 2.97 -7.25 -18.31
C LEU A 250 2.08 -6.67 -17.22
N VAL A 251 1.44 -5.54 -17.53
CA VAL A 251 0.38 -4.93 -16.71
C VAL A 251 -0.99 -5.43 -17.14
N TYR A 252 -1.95 -5.42 -16.20
CA TYR A 252 -3.25 -6.10 -16.32
C TYR A 252 -3.14 -7.63 -16.54
N ALA A 253 -2.05 -8.24 -16.04
CA ALA A 253 -1.79 -9.68 -16.09
C ALA A 253 -2.18 -10.36 -14.76
N THR A 254 -3.45 -10.74 -14.62
CA THR A 254 -3.92 -11.42 -13.41
C THR A 254 -3.53 -12.89 -13.43
N VAL A 255 -2.41 -13.22 -12.77
CA VAL A 255 -2.02 -14.61 -12.48
C VAL A 255 -3.14 -15.32 -11.74
N GLN A 256 -3.54 -16.50 -12.24
CA GLN A 256 -4.60 -17.34 -11.69
C GLN A 256 -4.04 -18.43 -10.78
N LYS A 257 -2.93 -19.06 -11.19
CA LYS A 257 -2.21 -20.09 -10.42
C LYS A 257 -0.80 -20.35 -10.96
N ILE A 258 0.05 -20.92 -10.10
CA ILE A 258 1.33 -21.51 -10.45
C ILE A 258 1.10 -22.93 -11.01
N VAL A 259 1.91 -23.35 -11.98
CA VAL A 259 1.87 -24.68 -12.61
C VAL A 259 3.04 -25.51 -12.13
N PHE A 260 2.77 -26.77 -11.77
CA PHE A 260 3.76 -27.71 -11.23
C PHE A 260 3.88 -28.98 -12.08
N ASP A 261 5.10 -29.46 -12.22
CA ASP A 261 5.43 -30.83 -12.59
C ASP A 261 5.51 -31.67 -11.31
N THR A 262 4.56 -32.59 -11.14
CA THR A 262 4.41 -33.45 -9.94
C THR A 262 4.87 -34.89 -10.17
N ARG A 263 5.55 -35.18 -11.28
CA ARG A 263 6.05 -36.54 -11.61
C ARG A 263 7.28 -36.94 -10.81
N GLY A 264 7.99 -35.97 -10.23
CA GLY A 264 9.17 -36.19 -9.39
C GLY A 264 8.84 -36.40 -7.91
N THR A 265 9.88 -36.58 -7.09
CA THR A 265 9.75 -36.73 -5.63
C THR A 265 9.27 -35.47 -4.90
N ARG A 266 9.41 -34.30 -5.54
CA ARG A 266 8.96 -32.99 -5.06
C ARG A 266 8.23 -32.27 -6.20
N PRO A 267 7.13 -31.55 -5.94
CA PRO A 267 6.51 -30.67 -6.93
C PRO A 267 7.50 -29.60 -7.39
N LYS A 268 7.65 -29.45 -8.70
CA LYS A 268 8.57 -28.49 -9.32
C LYS A 268 7.80 -27.45 -10.09
N ALA A 269 7.93 -26.17 -9.75
CA ALA A 269 7.31 -25.10 -10.51
C ALA A 269 7.88 -25.06 -11.94
N VAL A 270 7.00 -24.92 -12.93
CA VAL A 270 7.35 -24.87 -14.36
C VAL A 270 6.85 -23.62 -15.07
N GLY A 271 5.97 -22.85 -14.44
CA GLY A 271 5.38 -21.67 -15.04
C GLY A 271 4.16 -21.19 -14.27
N VAL A 272 3.40 -20.28 -14.89
CA VAL A 272 2.16 -19.72 -14.34
C VAL A 272 1.10 -19.58 -15.44
N ILE A 273 -0.16 -19.64 -15.02
CA ILE A 273 -1.32 -19.31 -15.87
C ILE A 273 -1.83 -17.94 -15.43
N PHE A 274 -2.01 -17.02 -16.37
CA PHE A 274 -2.58 -15.70 -16.13
C PHE A 274 -3.70 -15.36 -17.12
N LYS A 275 -4.51 -14.35 -16.79
CA LYS A 275 -5.47 -13.73 -17.70
C LYS A 275 -5.01 -12.33 -18.07
N ASP A 276 -5.29 -11.92 -19.30
CA ASP A 276 -5.10 -10.54 -19.76
C ASP A 276 -6.29 -9.63 -19.43
N GLU A 277 -6.21 -8.36 -19.85
CA GLU A 277 -7.29 -7.39 -19.67
C GLU A 277 -8.57 -7.68 -20.47
N LYS A 278 -8.54 -8.67 -21.37
CA LYS A 278 -9.68 -9.15 -22.18
C LYS A 278 -10.26 -10.47 -21.64
N GLY A 279 -9.68 -11.02 -20.58
CA GLY A 279 -10.04 -12.32 -20.00
C GLY A 279 -9.48 -13.53 -20.74
N GLN A 280 -8.64 -13.33 -21.77
CA GLN A 280 -7.93 -14.40 -22.46
C GLN A 280 -6.88 -15.01 -21.53
N GLN A 281 -6.80 -16.34 -21.53
CA GLN A 281 -5.85 -17.08 -20.69
C GLN A 281 -4.53 -17.32 -21.43
N HIS A 282 -3.43 -17.00 -20.76
CA HIS A 282 -2.06 -17.16 -21.26
C HIS A 282 -1.21 -18.02 -20.31
N HIS A 283 -0.23 -18.72 -20.86
CA HIS A 283 0.70 -19.57 -20.11
C HIS A 283 2.12 -19.02 -20.27
N ALA A 284 2.77 -18.65 -19.17
CA ALA A 284 4.20 -18.30 -19.16
C ALA A 284 5.00 -19.44 -18.53
N ILE A 285 6.04 -19.91 -19.22
CA ILE A 285 6.87 -21.05 -18.80
C ILE A 285 8.29 -20.60 -18.43
N LEU A 286 8.88 -21.31 -17.47
CA LEU A 286 10.30 -21.17 -17.16
C LEU A 286 11.16 -21.86 -18.23
N ASN A 287 12.38 -21.36 -18.43
CA ASN A 287 13.42 -22.06 -19.18
C ASN A 287 13.71 -23.45 -18.58
N ASN A 288 14.33 -24.34 -19.37
CA ASN A 288 14.71 -25.68 -18.91
C ASN A 288 16.07 -25.70 -18.17
N ASP A 289 16.40 -24.63 -17.45
CA ASP A 289 17.48 -24.60 -16.46
C ASP A 289 16.92 -24.92 -15.07
N GLY A 290 17.60 -25.80 -14.33
CA GLY A 290 17.24 -26.18 -12.96
C GLY A 290 17.28 -25.02 -11.97
N GLN A 291 17.98 -23.93 -12.30
CA GLN A 291 18.10 -22.70 -11.49
C GLN A 291 17.11 -21.59 -11.88
N SER A 292 16.30 -21.76 -12.93
CA SER A 292 15.19 -20.83 -13.22
C SER A 292 14.07 -21.02 -12.20
N GLU A 293 13.47 -19.94 -11.68
CA GLU A 293 12.50 -19.97 -10.58
C GLU A 293 11.26 -19.09 -10.85
N VAL A 294 10.08 -19.54 -10.40
CA VAL A 294 8.93 -18.64 -10.17
C VAL A 294 9.16 -17.96 -8.81
N ILE A 295 9.02 -16.64 -8.77
CA ILE A 295 9.15 -15.85 -7.54
C ILE A 295 7.84 -15.10 -7.29
N VAL A 296 7.18 -15.39 -6.16
CA VAL A 296 5.94 -14.70 -5.77
C VAL A 296 6.30 -13.46 -4.95
N SER A 297 5.85 -12.29 -5.41
CA SER A 297 6.01 -10.98 -4.78
C SER A 297 4.66 -10.23 -4.70
N SER A 298 3.57 -10.98 -4.52
CA SER A 298 2.19 -10.46 -4.49
C SER A 298 1.78 -9.82 -3.16
N GLY A 299 2.72 -9.70 -2.22
CA GLY A 299 2.53 -9.05 -0.92
C GLY A 299 1.83 -9.94 0.11
N ALA A 300 1.78 -9.44 1.35
CA ALA A 300 1.26 -10.16 2.51
C ALA A 300 -0.17 -10.75 2.35
N ILE A 301 -1.02 -10.17 1.50
CA ILE A 301 -2.34 -10.74 1.18
C ILE A 301 -2.28 -11.63 -0.07
N GLY A 302 -1.69 -11.14 -1.16
CA GLY A 302 -1.74 -11.80 -2.47
C GLY A 302 -0.87 -13.06 -2.56
N THR A 303 0.25 -13.12 -1.84
CA THR A 303 1.16 -14.27 -1.87
C THR A 303 0.60 -15.52 -1.19
N PRO A 304 0.13 -15.50 0.08
CA PRO A 304 -0.53 -16.67 0.64
C PRO A 304 -1.81 -17.03 -0.12
N GLN A 305 -2.56 -16.05 -0.65
CA GLN A 305 -3.68 -16.32 -1.57
C GLN A 305 -3.23 -17.10 -2.82
N MET A 306 -2.13 -16.69 -3.46
CA MET A 306 -1.57 -17.35 -4.65
C MET A 306 -1.08 -18.77 -4.36
N LEU A 307 -0.41 -19.00 -3.23
CA LEU A 307 0.01 -20.34 -2.82
C LEU A 307 -1.21 -21.26 -2.58
N LEU A 308 -2.22 -20.78 -1.86
CA LEU A 308 -3.46 -21.52 -1.61
C LEU A 308 -4.19 -21.87 -2.92
N LEU A 309 -4.39 -20.90 -3.83
CA LEU A 309 -5.02 -21.12 -5.14
C LEU A 309 -4.22 -22.07 -6.05
N SER A 310 -2.91 -22.17 -5.81
CA SER A 310 -2.00 -23.07 -6.52
C SER A 310 -1.84 -24.44 -5.84
N GLY A 311 -2.62 -24.74 -4.80
CA GLY A 311 -2.63 -26.05 -4.12
C GLY A 311 -1.55 -26.25 -3.05
N ILE A 312 -0.90 -25.19 -2.58
CA ILE A 312 0.08 -25.22 -1.49
C ILE A 312 -0.54 -24.60 -0.24
N GLY A 313 -0.84 -25.40 0.77
CA GLY A 313 -1.52 -24.93 1.98
C GLY A 313 -2.17 -26.03 2.81
N PRO A 314 -3.01 -25.69 3.81
CA PRO A 314 -3.66 -26.68 4.66
C PRO A 314 -4.60 -27.56 3.82
N LYS A 315 -4.30 -28.86 3.71
CA LYS A 315 -5.03 -29.82 2.88
C LYS A 315 -6.55 -29.76 3.02
N GLU A 316 -7.06 -29.68 4.25
CA GLU A 316 -8.50 -29.59 4.51
C GLU A 316 -9.15 -28.33 3.92
N ASP A 317 -8.47 -27.18 4.00
CA ASP A 317 -8.99 -25.91 3.49
C ASP A 317 -8.95 -25.87 1.95
N LEU A 318 -7.94 -26.50 1.34
CA LEU A 318 -7.88 -26.69 -0.12
C LEU A 318 -8.99 -27.63 -0.62
N GLN A 319 -9.20 -28.76 0.07
CA GLN A 319 -10.23 -29.74 -0.29
C GLN A 319 -11.66 -29.18 -0.19
N LYS A 320 -11.95 -28.34 0.82
CA LYS A 320 -13.25 -27.63 0.95
C LYS A 320 -13.60 -26.77 -0.28
N LEU A 321 -12.60 -26.28 -1.01
CA LEU A 321 -12.76 -25.46 -2.22
C LEU A 321 -12.50 -26.23 -3.52
N ASN A 322 -12.38 -27.56 -3.46
CA ASN A 322 -12.04 -28.44 -4.58
C ASN A 322 -10.70 -28.08 -5.28
N ILE A 323 -9.75 -27.51 -4.53
CA ILE A 323 -8.41 -27.19 -5.04
C ILE A 323 -7.54 -28.46 -4.94
N PRO A 324 -6.92 -28.94 -6.04
CA PRO A 324 -5.99 -30.05 -5.99
C PRO A 324 -4.79 -29.74 -5.09
N VAL A 325 -4.49 -30.63 -4.15
CA VAL A 325 -3.39 -30.45 -3.19
C VAL A 325 -2.08 -30.83 -3.86
N VAL A 326 -1.20 -29.83 -4.05
CA VAL A 326 0.17 -29.98 -4.54
C VAL A 326 1.12 -30.24 -3.37
N LEU A 327 0.93 -29.52 -2.26
CA LEU A 327 1.67 -29.72 -1.01
C LEU A 327 0.80 -29.32 0.18
N ASP A 328 0.71 -30.21 1.17
CA ASP A 328 0.10 -29.88 2.46
C ASP A 328 1.08 -29.05 3.30
N ASN A 329 0.72 -27.80 3.57
CA ASN A 329 1.46 -26.92 4.48
C ASN A 329 0.48 -26.09 5.31
N HIS A 330 0.21 -26.55 6.53
CA HIS A 330 -0.72 -25.91 7.45
C HIS A 330 -0.35 -24.47 7.87
N PHE A 331 0.86 -23.98 7.58
CA PHE A 331 1.31 -22.64 7.95
C PHE A 331 1.05 -21.56 6.88
N VAL A 332 0.66 -21.93 5.65
CA VAL A 332 0.31 -20.94 4.62
C VAL A 332 -0.91 -20.14 5.08
N GLY A 333 -0.78 -18.81 5.03
CA GLY A 333 -1.79 -17.87 5.54
C GLY A 333 -1.84 -17.77 7.07
N LYS A 334 -0.99 -18.46 7.85
CA LYS A 334 -0.99 -18.35 9.32
C LYS A 334 -0.03 -17.27 9.83
N GLY A 335 -0.34 -16.72 11.01
CA GLY A 335 0.47 -15.68 11.63
C GLY A 335 0.41 -14.35 10.85
N MET A 336 -0.77 -14.00 10.33
CA MET A 336 -1.01 -12.67 9.78
C MET A 336 -0.94 -11.65 10.90
N ALA A 337 -0.18 -10.57 10.73
CA ALA A 337 -0.08 -9.49 11.70
C ALA A 337 -0.31 -8.15 11.00
N ASP A 338 -1.00 -7.23 11.65
CA ASP A 338 -1.05 -5.82 11.25
C ASP A 338 -0.79 -4.96 12.48
N ASN A 339 -0.04 -3.88 12.29
CA ASN A 339 0.28 -2.97 13.38
C ASN A 339 -0.98 -2.17 13.73
N PRO A 340 -1.55 -2.31 14.95
CA PRO A 340 -2.69 -1.48 15.32
C PRO A 340 -2.25 -0.03 15.41
N MET A 341 -3.13 0.84 14.91
CA MET A 341 -3.02 2.28 15.01
C MET A 341 -4.28 2.85 15.63
N ASN A 342 -4.08 3.81 16.53
CA ASN A 342 -5.14 4.65 17.04
C ASN A 342 -4.73 6.10 16.80
N THR A 343 -5.69 7.00 16.66
CA THR A 343 -5.41 8.41 16.37
C THR A 343 -5.97 9.32 17.46
N ILE A 344 -5.56 10.58 17.41
CA ILE A 344 -6.29 11.70 18.01
C ILE A 344 -6.48 12.72 16.90
N PHE A 345 -7.73 13.08 16.59
CA PHE A 345 -8.03 14.18 15.68
C PHE A 345 -7.80 15.52 16.36
N VAL A 346 -7.19 16.45 15.62
CA VAL A 346 -6.70 17.73 16.12
C VAL A 346 -7.21 18.85 15.19
N PRO A 347 -8.30 19.56 15.57
CA PRO A 347 -8.91 20.60 14.74
C PRO A 347 -8.05 21.87 14.70
N THR A 348 -8.07 22.56 13.56
CA THR A 348 -7.26 23.76 13.29
C THR A 348 -8.10 25.02 13.18
N LYS A 349 -7.61 26.15 13.71
CA LYS A 349 -8.27 27.47 13.63
C LYS A 349 -8.27 28.06 12.21
N ARG A 350 -7.38 27.59 11.34
CA ARG A 350 -7.14 28.07 9.96
C ARG A 350 -6.77 26.87 9.09
N PRO A 351 -7.04 26.90 7.76
CA PRO A 351 -6.57 25.86 6.85
C PRO A 351 -5.07 25.61 7.00
N VAL A 352 -4.66 24.35 6.92
CA VAL A 352 -3.26 23.92 7.03
C VAL A 352 -2.86 23.23 5.74
N LYS A 353 -1.70 23.61 5.18
CA LYS A 353 -1.18 22.93 3.98
C LYS A 353 -1.08 21.43 4.27
N GLN A 354 -1.57 20.62 3.33
CA GLN A 354 -1.48 19.17 3.42
C GLN A 354 -0.04 18.73 3.66
N SER A 355 0.16 17.90 4.69
CA SER A 355 1.42 17.19 4.91
C SER A 355 1.13 15.78 5.41
N LEU A 356 1.81 14.82 4.79
CA LEU A 356 1.83 13.43 5.24
C LEU A 356 2.94 13.27 6.30
N ILE A 357 3.31 12.03 6.62
CA ILE A 357 4.25 11.76 7.71
C ILE A 357 5.67 12.20 7.28
N GLU A 358 6.25 13.12 8.05
CA GLU A 358 7.63 13.60 7.90
C GLU A 358 8.42 13.41 9.20
N THR A 359 7.78 13.71 10.34
CA THR A 359 8.30 13.50 11.70
C THR A 359 7.77 12.21 12.29
N VAL A 360 8.63 11.49 13.02
CA VAL A 360 8.21 10.43 13.92
C VAL A 360 8.94 10.52 15.26
N GLY A 361 8.22 10.26 16.35
CA GLY A 361 8.77 9.95 17.67
C GLY A 361 8.76 8.44 17.92
N ILE A 362 9.93 7.85 18.18
CA ILE A 362 10.14 6.40 18.31
C ILE A 362 10.49 6.09 19.76
N THR A 363 9.61 5.37 20.48
CA THR A 363 9.80 5.07 21.91
C THR A 363 10.33 3.66 22.18
N ASN A 364 11.02 3.49 23.31
CA ASN A 364 11.50 2.18 23.78
C ASN A 364 10.36 1.20 24.12
N LEU A 365 9.13 1.69 24.34
CA LEU A 365 7.93 0.88 24.58
C LEU A 365 7.41 0.19 23.30
N GLY A 366 8.00 0.46 22.13
CA GLY A 366 7.49 -0.02 20.85
C GLY A 366 6.21 0.71 20.42
N VAL A 367 6.08 1.98 20.78
CA VAL A 367 5.03 2.89 20.32
C VAL A 367 5.66 3.99 19.48
N TYR A 368 5.16 4.20 18.27
CA TYR A 368 5.65 5.26 17.38
C TYR A 368 4.56 6.30 17.15
N ILE A 369 4.91 7.57 17.35
CA ILE A 369 4.00 8.71 17.16
C ILE A 369 4.34 9.39 15.83
N GLU A 370 3.39 9.37 14.91
CA GLU A 370 3.46 9.98 13.59
C GLU A 370 2.41 11.10 13.49
N THR A 371 2.53 12.04 12.56
CA THR A 371 1.52 13.10 12.37
C THR A 371 1.23 13.38 10.90
N SER A 372 0.02 13.83 10.60
CA SER A 372 -0.40 14.28 9.26
C SER A 372 -1.50 15.34 9.35
N CYS A 373 -1.70 16.15 8.32
CA CYS A 373 -2.72 17.22 8.33
C CYS A 373 -3.19 17.62 6.92
N GLY A 374 -4.29 18.38 6.87
CA GLY A 374 -4.72 19.11 5.66
C GLY A 374 -5.43 18.29 4.59
N PHE A 375 -5.92 17.10 4.92
CA PHE A 375 -6.74 16.28 4.02
C PHE A 375 -8.02 17.02 3.59
N GLY A 376 -8.42 16.87 2.32
CA GLY A 376 -9.68 17.42 1.82
C GLY A 376 -9.74 18.93 1.61
N GLN A 377 -8.62 19.66 1.68
CA GLN A 377 -8.61 21.14 1.65
C GLN A 377 -8.34 21.77 0.27
N SER A 378 -8.29 20.99 -0.82
CA SER A 378 -8.30 21.52 -2.19
C SER A 378 -9.73 21.71 -2.69
N ASN A 379 -9.97 22.71 -3.56
CA ASN A 379 -11.29 22.97 -4.13
C ASN A 379 -11.86 21.75 -4.87
N ASP A 380 -11.00 20.99 -5.55
CA ASP A 380 -11.37 19.76 -6.26
C ASP A 380 -11.72 18.60 -5.30
N SER A 381 -11.19 18.60 -4.07
CA SER A 381 -11.42 17.53 -3.11
C SER A 381 -12.66 17.71 -2.24
N ILE A 382 -13.23 18.91 -2.12
CA ILE A 382 -14.43 19.17 -1.29
C ILE A 382 -15.69 18.51 -1.89
N HIS A 383 -15.65 18.11 -3.16
CA HIS A 383 -16.76 17.47 -3.87
C HIS A 383 -16.63 15.95 -4.02
N CYS A 384 -15.58 15.33 -3.47
CA CYS A 384 -15.35 13.89 -3.57
C CYS A 384 -15.56 13.21 -2.22
N HIS A 385 -16.42 12.17 -2.16
CA HIS A 385 -16.53 11.28 -0.99
C HIS A 385 -15.14 10.81 -0.55
N HIS A 386 -14.71 11.16 0.66
CA HIS A 386 -13.34 10.89 1.12
C HIS A 386 -13.08 9.40 1.49
N GLY A 387 -14.03 8.51 1.16
CA GLY A 387 -13.92 7.06 1.28
C GLY A 387 -13.45 6.59 2.65
N ILE A 388 -12.49 5.66 2.67
CA ILE A 388 -11.93 5.02 3.88
C ILE A 388 -11.27 6.03 4.84
N VAL A 389 -10.96 7.24 4.38
CA VAL A 389 -10.34 8.31 5.18
C VAL A 389 -11.39 9.34 5.64
N SER A 390 -12.64 9.18 5.23
CA SER A 390 -13.73 10.09 5.59
C SER A 390 -14.24 9.85 7.00
N ALA A 391 -14.37 10.92 7.79
CA ALA A 391 -15.11 10.90 9.05
C ALA A 391 -16.58 10.44 8.87
N GLU A 392 -17.11 10.45 7.64
CA GLU A 392 -18.42 9.91 7.24
C GLU A 392 -18.62 8.43 7.60
N ILE A 393 -17.54 7.65 7.71
CA ILE A 393 -17.62 6.22 7.98
C ILE A 393 -17.78 5.91 9.49
N GLY A 394 -17.37 6.80 10.40
CA GLY A 394 -17.41 6.53 11.85
C GLY A 394 -18.82 6.28 12.42
N GLN A 395 -19.86 6.74 11.73
CA GLN A 395 -21.26 6.58 12.13
C GLN A 395 -21.87 5.22 11.69
N LEU A 396 -21.17 4.40 10.89
CA LEU A 396 -21.56 3.03 10.53
C LEU A 396 -21.57 2.05 11.71
N SER A 397 -20.93 2.43 12.82
CA SER A 397 -20.94 1.69 14.09
C SER A 397 -22.36 1.43 14.63
N THR A 398 -23.37 2.15 14.14
CA THR A 398 -24.81 1.99 14.43
C THR A 398 -25.52 0.84 13.69
N ILE A 399 -24.99 0.37 12.56
CA ILE A 399 -25.56 -0.77 11.82
C ILE A 399 -25.18 -2.08 12.54
N PRO A 400 -26.04 -3.10 12.71
CA PRO A 400 -25.65 -4.37 13.33
C PRO A 400 -24.53 -5.11 12.57
N PRO A 401 -23.51 -5.72 13.23
CA PRO A 401 -22.35 -6.31 12.56
C PRO A 401 -22.65 -7.29 11.41
N LYS A 402 -23.68 -8.12 11.55
CA LYS A 402 -24.10 -9.11 10.53
C LYS A 402 -24.69 -8.49 9.25
N GLN A 403 -24.96 -7.19 9.23
CA GLN A 403 -25.58 -6.46 8.11
C GLN A 403 -24.59 -5.50 7.42
N ARG A 404 -23.32 -5.47 7.85
CA ARG A 404 -22.30 -4.55 7.34
C ARG A 404 -21.58 -5.12 6.11
N SER A 405 -22.28 -5.26 4.99
CA SER A 405 -21.66 -5.60 3.69
C SER A 405 -21.01 -4.39 3.03
N ILE A 406 -20.19 -4.60 1.98
CA ILE A 406 -19.58 -3.51 1.20
C ILE A 406 -20.68 -2.63 0.58
N GLU A 407 -21.77 -3.23 0.12
CA GLU A 407 -22.94 -2.56 -0.46
C GLU A 407 -23.68 -1.72 0.59
N ALA A 408 -23.80 -2.22 1.82
CA ALA A 408 -24.39 -1.47 2.94
C ALA A 408 -23.51 -0.25 3.33
N VAL A 409 -22.18 -0.42 3.35
CA VAL A 409 -21.22 0.68 3.54
C VAL A 409 -21.35 1.71 2.41
N GLN A 410 -21.43 1.28 1.15
CA GLN A 410 -21.59 2.17 -0.01
C GLN A 410 -22.95 2.89 -0.04
N ALA A 411 -24.04 2.23 0.36
CA ALA A 411 -25.36 2.85 0.47
C ALA A 411 -25.42 3.91 1.58
N TYR A 412 -24.71 3.66 2.69
CA TYR A 412 -24.55 4.62 3.78
C TYR A 412 -23.74 5.85 3.35
N LEU A 413 -22.59 5.63 2.69
CA LEU A 413 -21.75 6.70 2.14
C LEU A 413 -22.55 7.65 1.22
N LYS A 414 -23.43 7.10 0.37
CA LYS A 414 -24.29 7.88 -0.54
C LYS A 414 -25.40 8.68 0.15
N SER A 415 -25.69 8.45 1.43
CA SER A 415 -26.86 9.01 2.12
C SER A 415 -26.55 10.02 3.23
N LYS A 416 -25.27 10.39 3.45
CA LYS A 416 -24.86 11.36 4.47
C LYS A 416 -24.70 12.78 3.94
N LYS A 417 -25.22 13.75 4.69
CA LYS A 417 -25.04 15.22 4.50
C LYS A 417 -24.56 15.96 5.76
N ASP A 418 -24.46 15.29 6.90
CA ASP A 418 -24.34 15.91 8.23
C ASP A 418 -22.99 15.60 8.91
N ILE A 419 -21.89 16.00 8.28
CA ILE A 419 -20.60 16.15 8.97
C ILE A 419 -20.13 17.60 8.85
N PRO A 420 -19.78 18.26 9.98
CA PRO A 420 -19.23 19.60 9.95
C PRO A 420 -17.96 19.65 9.10
N VAL A 421 -17.84 20.64 8.22
CA VAL A 421 -16.66 20.86 7.36
C VAL A 421 -15.39 20.98 8.22
N GLU A 422 -15.53 21.42 9.47
CA GLU A 422 -14.52 21.48 10.52
C GLU A 422 -13.82 20.13 10.79
N ALA A 423 -14.49 18.99 10.55
CA ALA A 423 -13.88 17.66 10.67
C ALA A 423 -12.77 17.40 9.63
N PHE A 424 -12.79 18.12 8.50
CA PHE A 424 -11.74 18.09 7.47
C PHE A 424 -10.72 19.24 7.67
N ARG A 425 -10.94 20.11 8.64
CA ARG A 425 -10.08 21.26 8.97
C ARG A 425 -9.19 20.96 10.16
N GLY A 426 -8.29 19.98 9.99
CA GLY A 426 -7.38 19.58 11.05
C GLY A 426 -6.22 18.70 10.60
N GLY A 427 -5.69 17.96 11.56
CA GLY A 427 -4.76 16.86 11.35
C GLY A 427 -4.93 15.76 12.40
N PHE A 428 -4.08 14.77 12.33
CA PHE A 428 -4.09 13.61 13.21
C PHE A 428 -2.72 13.46 13.88
N ILE A 429 -2.75 13.09 15.16
CA ILE A 429 -1.63 12.43 15.82
C ILE A 429 -1.93 10.93 15.74
N LEU A 430 -1.01 10.15 15.19
CA LEU A 430 -1.17 8.73 14.92
C LEU A 430 -0.24 7.95 15.86
N SER A 431 -0.76 6.93 16.54
CA SER A 431 -0.03 6.09 17.48
C SER A 431 0.00 4.65 16.97
N LYS A 432 1.13 4.24 16.38
CA LYS A 432 1.40 2.87 15.92
C LYS A 432 1.94 2.02 17.08
N VAL A 433 1.33 0.87 17.33
CA VAL A 433 1.95 -0.20 18.14
C VAL A 433 2.85 -1.04 17.23
N ALA A 434 4.16 -0.99 17.47
CA ALA A 434 5.14 -1.79 16.75
C ALA A 434 5.12 -3.25 17.23
N ASN A 435 5.41 -4.20 16.35
CA ASN A 435 5.54 -5.63 16.67
C ASN A 435 4.40 -6.15 17.58
N PRO A 436 3.14 -6.15 17.09
CA PRO A 436 2.01 -6.70 17.84
C PRO A 436 2.26 -8.18 18.16
N TRP A 437 1.79 -8.62 19.31
CA TRP A 437 1.77 -10.03 19.68
C TRP A 437 0.46 -10.70 19.22
N SER A 438 -0.59 -9.90 19.04
CA SER A 438 -1.78 -10.27 18.28
C SER A 438 -1.42 -10.67 16.85
N THR A 439 -1.81 -11.88 16.49
CA THR A 439 -1.73 -12.42 15.12
C THR A 439 -2.99 -13.20 14.81
N GLY A 440 -3.32 -13.35 13.53
CA GLY A 440 -4.40 -14.18 13.04
C GLY A 440 -4.01 -14.95 11.78
N GLU A 441 -4.92 -15.00 10.81
CA GLU A 441 -4.80 -15.85 9.63
C GLU A 441 -5.49 -15.26 8.39
N LEU A 442 -5.11 -15.79 7.23
CA LEU A 442 -5.71 -15.55 5.93
C LEU A 442 -6.24 -16.88 5.39
N LYS A 443 -7.48 -16.86 4.88
CA LYS A 443 -8.19 -18.01 4.31
C LYS A 443 -8.84 -17.63 2.98
N LEU A 444 -8.83 -18.54 2.01
CA LEU A 444 -9.64 -18.38 0.81
C LEU A 444 -11.14 -18.42 1.16
N VAL A 445 -11.91 -17.54 0.53
CA VAL A 445 -13.39 -17.57 0.58
C VAL A 445 -13.94 -18.33 -0.63
N ASN A 446 -13.26 -18.21 -1.77
CA ASN A 446 -13.59 -18.86 -3.04
C ASN A 446 -12.29 -19.08 -3.86
N THR A 447 -12.42 -19.53 -5.10
CA THR A 447 -11.31 -19.78 -6.04
C THR A 447 -11.04 -18.63 -7.03
N ASN A 448 -11.74 -17.50 -6.90
CA ASN A 448 -11.51 -16.32 -7.74
C ASN A 448 -10.37 -15.46 -7.18
N VAL A 449 -9.30 -15.32 -7.95
CA VAL A 449 -8.09 -14.59 -7.52
C VAL A 449 -8.28 -13.07 -7.38
N GLU A 450 -9.27 -12.50 -8.08
CA GLU A 450 -9.55 -11.06 -7.97
C GLU A 450 -10.24 -10.70 -6.65
N ASP A 451 -10.97 -11.64 -6.06
CA ASP A 451 -11.63 -11.43 -4.78
C ASP A 451 -10.60 -11.34 -3.65
N ASN A 452 -10.97 -10.60 -2.60
CA ASN A 452 -10.16 -10.56 -1.39
C ASN A 452 -10.36 -11.86 -0.60
N PRO A 453 -9.29 -12.49 -0.08
CA PRO A 453 -9.42 -13.57 0.89
C PRO A 453 -9.98 -13.02 2.21
N SER A 454 -10.47 -13.91 3.07
CA SER A 454 -10.80 -13.58 4.45
C SER A 454 -9.51 -13.40 5.24
N VAL A 455 -9.41 -12.31 6.01
CA VAL A 455 -8.21 -11.96 6.78
C VAL A 455 -8.60 -11.56 8.20
N THR A 456 -7.97 -12.18 9.18
CA THR A 456 -8.10 -11.90 10.61
C THR A 456 -6.74 -11.45 11.15
N PHE A 457 -6.68 -10.34 11.86
CA PHE A 457 -5.45 -9.90 12.55
C PHE A 457 -5.50 -10.09 14.08
N ASN A 458 -6.69 -10.29 14.64
CA ASN A 458 -6.98 -10.38 16.07
C ASN A 458 -6.50 -9.15 16.84
N TYR A 459 -6.74 -7.93 16.32
CA TYR A 459 -6.24 -6.69 16.93
C TYR A 459 -6.52 -6.62 18.43
N PHE A 460 -5.49 -6.35 19.22
CA PHE A 460 -5.58 -6.24 20.68
C PHE A 460 -6.09 -7.50 21.42
N SER A 461 -6.05 -8.68 20.79
CA SER A 461 -6.27 -9.96 21.49
C SER A 461 -5.24 -10.21 22.59
N HIS A 462 -4.01 -9.69 22.44
CA HIS A 462 -2.98 -9.78 23.47
C HIS A 462 -2.94 -8.52 24.36
N PRO A 463 -2.98 -8.64 25.70
CA PRO A 463 -3.07 -7.49 26.61
C PRO A 463 -1.87 -6.54 26.53
N TYR A 464 -0.67 -7.04 26.18
CA TYR A 464 0.50 -6.18 26.00
C TYR A 464 0.37 -5.20 24.82
N ASP A 465 -0.43 -5.53 23.80
CA ASP A 465 -0.68 -4.61 22.68
C ASP A 465 -1.62 -3.49 23.11
N VAL A 466 -2.62 -3.81 23.94
CA VAL A 466 -3.54 -2.83 24.56
C VAL A 466 -2.77 -1.86 25.44
N HIS A 467 -1.93 -2.37 26.35
CA HIS A 467 -1.10 -1.56 27.24
C HIS A 467 -0.25 -0.55 26.45
N ARG A 468 0.39 -1.00 25.36
CA ARG A 468 1.18 -0.13 24.49
C ARG A 468 0.31 0.91 23.76
N CYS A 469 -0.89 0.56 23.32
CA CYS A 469 -1.81 1.55 22.78
C CYS A 469 -2.20 2.61 23.82
N VAL A 470 -2.51 2.22 25.06
CA VAL A 470 -2.85 3.15 26.15
C VAL A 470 -1.72 4.14 26.41
N GLU A 471 -0.47 3.67 26.48
CA GLU A 471 0.70 4.55 26.61
C GLU A 471 0.89 5.46 25.39
N GLY A 472 0.58 4.98 24.18
CA GLY A 472 0.59 5.78 22.97
C GLY A 472 -0.47 6.89 22.93
N ILE A 473 -1.68 6.62 23.39
CA ILE A 473 -2.74 7.65 23.50
C ILE A 473 -2.43 8.65 24.63
N ARG A 474 -1.82 8.20 25.74
CA ARG A 474 -1.27 9.09 26.78
C ARG A 474 -0.19 10.01 26.23
N LEU A 475 0.72 9.48 25.39
CA LEU A 475 1.79 10.25 24.76
C LEU A 475 1.25 11.22 23.71
N ALA A 476 0.38 10.76 22.82
CA ALA A 476 -0.29 11.60 21.81
C ALA A 476 -1.09 12.74 22.46
N THR A 477 -1.77 12.47 23.58
CA THR A 477 -2.46 13.50 24.38
C THR A 477 -1.49 14.60 24.84
N LYS A 478 -0.33 14.23 25.39
CA LYS A 478 0.69 15.19 25.82
C LYS A 478 1.22 16.01 24.63
N VAL A 479 1.40 15.39 23.46
CA VAL A 479 1.82 16.08 22.22
C VAL A 479 0.82 17.17 21.84
N VAL A 480 -0.49 16.86 21.84
CA VAL A 480 -1.54 17.86 21.51
C VAL A 480 -1.64 18.98 22.57
N GLN A 481 -1.29 18.68 23.82
CA GLN A 481 -1.25 19.64 24.93
C GLN A 481 0.02 20.53 24.95
N SER A 482 1.05 20.25 24.13
CA SER A 482 2.26 21.10 24.09
C SER A 482 1.93 22.50 23.57
N GLN A 483 2.65 23.49 24.11
CA GLN A 483 2.63 24.88 23.65
C GLN A 483 2.83 25.01 22.13
N HIS A 484 3.56 24.10 21.48
CA HIS A 484 3.83 24.18 20.05
C HIS A 484 2.58 23.95 19.17
N PHE A 485 1.55 23.26 19.66
CA PHE A 485 0.26 23.11 18.95
C PHE A 485 -0.74 24.25 19.20
N THR A 486 -0.49 25.17 20.16
CA THR A 486 -1.41 26.29 20.46
C THR A 486 -1.61 27.28 19.31
N ASN A 487 -0.64 27.36 18.38
CA ASN A 487 -0.77 28.12 17.14
C ASN A 487 -1.77 27.50 16.16
N PHE A 488 -1.98 26.18 16.23
CA PHE A 488 -2.93 25.45 15.39
C PHE A 488 -4.30 25.30 16.07
N THR A 489 -4.34 25.07 17.39
CA THR A 489 -5.54 24.64 18.12
C THR A 489 -5.88 25.56 19.31
N MET A 490 -7.13 25.56 19.79
CA MET A 490 -7.50 26.08 21.11
C MET A 490 -7.66 24.93 22.11
N CYS A 491 -6.68 24.03 22.19
CA CYS A 491 -6.71 22.95 23.18
C CYS A 491 -6.18 23.45 24.53
N ASP A 492 -7.11 23.79 25.43
CA ASP A 492 -6.80 23.89 26.86
C ASP A 492 -6.69 22.49 27.50
N ARG A 493 -6.28 22.43 28.77
CA ARG A 493 -6.16 21.16 29.52
C ARG A 493 -7.50 20.46 29.77
N GLN A 494 -8.64 21.15 29.63
CA GLN A 494 -10.00 20.57 29.70
C GLN A 494 -10.48 20.01 28.33
N THR A 495 -9.67 20.12 27.27
CA THR A 495 -10.09 19.78 25.91
C THR A 495 -9.78 18.33 25.50
N THR A 496 -8.93 17.59 26.24
CA THR A 496 -8.56 16.20 25.88
C THR A 496 -9.75 15.26 25.76
N GLU A 497 -10.66 15.21 26.73
CA GLU A 497 -11.84 14.35 26.66
C GLU A 497 -12.74 14.73 25.47
N LYS A 498 -12.82 16.02 25.12
CA LYS A 498 -13.54 16.49 23.93
C LYS A 498 -12.89 15.97 22.65
N LEU A 499 -11.56 15.96 22.55
CA LEU A 499 -10.84 15.41 21.39
C LEU A 499 -10.98 13.88 21.28
N LEU A 500 -10.93 13.14 22.39
CA LEU A 500 -11.15 11.69 22.38
C LEU A 500 -12.59 11.38 21.95
N ASN A 501 -13.59 12.10 22.47
CA ASN A 501 -15.00 11.96 22.06
C ASN A 501 -15.24 12.34 20.58
N LEU A 502 -14.56 13.38 20.07
CA LEU A 502 -14.58 13.71 18.65
C LEU A 502 -13.92 12.62 17.80
N THR A 503 -12.81 12.05 18.29
CA THR A 503 -12.08 10.98 17.60
C THR A 503 -12.92 9.71 17.54
N VAL A 504 -13.57 9.28 18.62
CA VAL A 504 -14.52 8.15 18.61
C VAL A 504 -15.59 8.31 17.52
N LYS A 505 -16.17 9.51 17.40
CA LYS A 505 -17.21 9.83 16.41
C LYS A 505 -16.68 9.87 14.98
N ALA A 506 -15.45 10.33 14.78
CA ALA A 506 -14.79 10.42 13.48
C ALA A 506 -14.10 9.11 13.05
N ASN A 507 -13.87 8.16 13.96
CA ASN A 507 -13.00 7.03 13.69
C ASN A 507 -13.61 5.98 12.77
N VAL A 508 -12.89 5.68 11.70
CA VAL A 508 -13.33 4.86 10.57
C VAL A 508 -13.07 3.37 10.83
N ASN A 509 -13.96 2.70 11.55
CA ASN A 509 -14.01 1.24 11.60
C ASN A 509 -15.44 0.70 11.77
N LEU A 510 -15.61 -0.60 11.59
CA LEU A 510 -16.85 -1.34 11.83
C LEU A 510 -16.79 -2.10 13.17
N ILE A 511 -16.20 -1.49 14.20
CA ILE A 511 -16.18 -2.05 15.56
C ILE A 511 -17.30 -1.38 16.37
N PRO A 512 -18.16 -2.13 17.09
CA PRO A 512 -19.17 -1.55 17.98
C PRO A 512 -18.53 -0.64 19.03
N LYS A 513 -19.09 0.55 19.25
CA LYS A 513 -18.61 1.50 20.28
C LYS A 513 -19.33 1.27 21.60
N HIS A 514 -18.61 1.37 22.70
CA HIS A 514 -19.17 1.24 24.06
C HIS A 514 -19.48 2.62 24.64
N VAL A 515 -20.53 2.70 25.48
CA VAL A 515 -21.05 3.99 26.01
C VAL A 515 -20.02 4.77 26.85
N ASN A 516 -19.04 4.07 27.44
CA ASN A 516 -17.98 4.64 28.27
C ASN A 516 -16.59 4.52 27.62
N ASP A 517 -16.50 4.42 26.29
CA ASP A 517 -15.24 4.17 25.58
C ASP A 517 -14.14 5.21 25.85
N THR A 518 -14.49 6.49 26.06
CA THR A 518 -13.52 7.54 26.45
C THR A 518 -13.19 7.59 27.94
N GLN A 519 -13.93 6.89 28.81
CA GLN A 519 -13.60 6.80 30.25
C GLN A 519 -12.49 5.76 30.53
N SER A 520 -12.31 4.79 29.62
CA SER A 520 -11.22 3.81 29.69
C SER A 520 -10.38 3.87 28.42
N LEU A 521 -9.11 4.28 28.53
CA LEU A 521 -8.20 4.29 27.38
C LEU A 521 -8.01 2.91 26.75
N GLU A 522 -8.20 1.82 27.50
CA GLU A 522 -8.20 0.46 26.94
C GLU A 522 -9.40 0.23 26.02
N GLN A 523 -10.59 0.70 26.41
CA GLN A 523 -11.79 0.60 25.58
C GLN A 523 -11.69 1.53 24.38
N PHE A 524 -11.22 2.77 24.56
CA PHE A 524 -10.89 3.68 23.46
C PHE A 524 -9.96 3.00 22.45
N CYS A 525 -8.88 2.37 22.91
CA CYS A 525 -7.94 1.63 22.06
C CYS A 525 -8.64 0.55 21.23
N ARG A 526 -9.46 -0.29 21.87
CA ARG A 526 -10.21 -1.37 21.19
C ARG A 526 -11.22 -0.83 20.19
N ASP A 527 -12.02 0.14 20.59
CA ASP A 527 -13.14 0.64 19.80
C ASP A 527 -12.67 1.54 18.65
N THR A 528 -11.52 2.22 18.79
CA THR A 528 -10.98 3.14 17.77
C THR A 528 -9.84 2.55 16.92
N VAL A 529 -9.51 1.25 17.07
CA VAL A 529 -8.42 0.65 16.29
C VAL A 529 -8.66 0.75 14.78
N ILE A 530 -7.63 1.18 14.07
CA ILE A 530 -7.52 1.16 12.62
C ILE A 530 -6.17 0.57 12.21
N THR A 531 -6.04 0.21 10.94
CA THR A 531 -4.77 -0.23 10.35
C THR A 531 -3.86 0.97 10.07
N ILE A 532 -2.54 0.79 10.15
CA ILE A 532 -1.55 1.70 9.52
C ILE A 532 -1.07 1.17 8.16
N TRP A 533 -1.76 0.18 7.60
CA TRP A 533 -1.46 -0.52 6.36
C TRP A 533 -0.06 -1.16 6.33
N HIS A 534 0.42 -1.62 7.50
CA HIS A 534 1.74 -2.26 7.66
C HIS A 534 1.61 -3.77 7.95
N TYR A 535 0.56 -4.40 7.41
CA TYR A 535 0.31 -5.83 7.55
C TYR A 535 1.38 -6.70 6.86
N HIS A 536 1.68 -7.83 7.48
CA HIS A 536 2.76 -8.75 7.12
C HIS A 536 2.47 -10.18 7.60
N GLY A 537 3.34 -11.12 7.23
CA GLY A 537 3.21 -12.54 7.58
C GLY A 537 2.34 -13.35 6.59
N GLY A 538 2.04 -14.59 6.96
CA GLY A 538 1.33 -15.56 6.12
C GLY A 538 2.23 -16.50 5.29
N CYS A 539 3.50 -16.16 5.09
CA CYS A 539 4.50 -17.01 4.42
C CYS A 539 5.85 -17.05 5.19
N HIS A 540 5.76 -17.14 6.51
CA HIS A 540 6.90 -17.05 7.44
C HIS A 540 8.08 -17.97 7.12
N VAL A 541 9.29 -17.43 7.30
CA VAL A 541 10.56 -18.19 7.26
C VAL A 541 10.55 -19.30 8.33
N GLY A 542 11.06 -20.48 7.97
CA GLY A 542 11.06 -21.69 8.81
C GLY A 542 9.72 -22.42 8.87
N LYS A 543 8.66 -21.90 8.23
CA LYS A 543 7.30 -22.49 8.24
C LYS A 543 6.74 -22.72 6.83
N VAL A 544 6.86 -21.71 5.97
CA VAL A 544 6.42 -21.77 4.56
C VAL A 544 7.62 -21.71 3.62
N VAL A 545 8.63 -20.90 3.96
CA VAL A 545 9.88 -20.77 3.19
C VAL A 545 11.11 -21.08 4.02
N ASN A 546 12.21 -21.47 3.38
CA ASN A 546 13.52 -21.62 4.01
C ASN A 546 14.22 -20.23 4.21
N PRO A 547 15.41 -20.14 4.83
CA PRO A 547 16.15 -18.88 4.98
C PRO A 547 16.57 -18.18 3.67
N ASP A 548 16.58 -18.89 2.53
CA ASP A 548 16.78 -18.32 1.19
C ASP A 548 15.47 -17.94 0.48
N TYR A 549 14.37 -18.03 1.23
CA TYR A 549 12.98 -17.79 0.86
C TYR A 549 12.40 -18.74 -0.20
N LYS A 550 13.05 -19.88 -0.46
CA LYS A 550 12.51 -20.96 -1.29
C LYS A 550 11.37 -21.67 -0.53
N VAL A 551 10.28 -21.99 -1.21
CA VAL A 551 9.11 -22.64 -0.60
C VAL A 551 9.49 -24.05 -0.14
N LEU A 552 9.22 -24.35 1.13
CA LEU A 552 9.52 -25.66 1.71
C LEU A 552 8.71 -26.75 0.99
N GLY A 553 9.36 -27.87 0.67
CA GLY A 553 8.73 -28.99 -0.04
C GLY A 553 8.56 -28.82 -1.56
N VAL A 554 8.82 -27.64 -2.12
CA VAL A 554 8.63 -27.32 -3.55
C VAL A 554 9.92 -26.86 -4.18
N ASP A 555 10.16 -27.25 -5.44
CA ASP A 555 11.35 -26.85 -6.20
C ASP A 555 11.01 -25.73 -7.18
N ARG A 556 11.99 -24.85 -7.43
CA ARG A 556 11.90 -23.69 -8.35
C ARG A 556 10.82 -22.66 -7.99
N LEU A 557 10.43 -22.58 -6.72
CA LEU A 557 9.47 -21.61 -6.20
C LEU A 557 10.04 -20.84 -5.01
N ARG A 558 9.98 -19.50 -5.06
CA ARG A 558 10.45 -18.59 -4.01
C ARG A 558 9.38 -17.56 -3.67
N VAL A 559 9.44 -16.98 -2.48
CA VAL A 559 8.63 -15.81 -2.07
C VAL A 559 9.55 -14.64 -1.72
N VAL A 560 9.30 -13.44 -2.23
CA VAL A 560 10.09 -12.24 -1.90
C VAL A 560 9.16 -11.03 -1.73
N ASP A 561 8.45 -10.96 -0.60
CA ASP A 561 7.68 -9.78 -0.17
C ASP A 561 7.41 -9.81 1.36
N GLY A 562 6.67 -8.84 1.88
CA GLY A 562 6.37 -8.71 3.31
C GLY A 562 5.61 -9.89 3.95
N SER A 563 5.13 -10.87 3.19
CA SER A 563 4.54 -12.11 3.71
C SER A 563 5.54 -12.99 4.49
N VAL A 564 6.84 -12.85 4.24
CA VAL A 564 7.89 -13.63 4.94
C VAL A 564 8.31 -13.00 6.27
N PHE A 565 7.91 -11.75 6.54
CA PHE A 565 8.36 -11.01 7.71
C PHE A 565 7.73 -11.53 9.02
N PRO A 566 8.52 -11.83 10.06
CA PRO A 566 8.02 -12.24 11.37
C PRO A 566 7.55 -11.07 12.24
N GLU A 567 7.95 -9.84 11.91
CA GLU A 567 7.57 -8.60 12.59
C GLU A 567 7.73 -7.39 11.65
N SER A 568 7.23 -6.21 12.05
CA SER A 568 7.41 -4.98 11.27
C SER A 568 8.86 -4.48 11.40
N PRO A 569 9.59 -4.22 10.30
CA PRO A 569 11.02 -3.91 10.35
C PRO A 569 11.40 -2.58 11.04
N GLY A 570 10.43 -1.70 11.26
CA GLY A 570 10.61 -0.39 11.86
C GLY A 570 9.30 0.42 11.84
N THR A 571 9.42 1.74 11.63
CA THR A 571 8.26 2.64 11.56
C THR A 571 7.40 2.37 10.33
N ASN A 572 8.01 2.40 9.14
CA ASN A 572 7.35 2.09 7.87
C ASN A 572 8.16 1.02 7.11
N PRO A 573 7.55 -0.05 6.59
CA PRO A 573 8.26 -1.16 5.97
C PRO A 573 8.72 -0.88 4.54
N GLN A 574 8.24 0.16 3.85
CA GLN A 574 8.39 0.28 2.40
C GLN A 574 9.86 0.26 1.93
N ALA A 575 10.75 0.95 2.65
CA ALA A 575 12.17 0.98 2.34
C ALA A 575 12.78 -0.42 2.45
N THR A 576 12.41 -1.15 3.50
CA THR A 576 12.91 -2.51 3.76
C THR A 576 12.40 -3.50 2.72
N VAL A 577 11.16 -3.36 2.26
CA VAL A 577 10.59 -4.21 1.21
C VAL A 577 11.21 -3.93 -0.16
N MET A 578 11.47 -2.66 -0.50
CA MET A 578 12.22 -2.31 -1.73
C MET A 578 13.67 -2.81 -1.68
N MET A 579 14.35 -2.57 -0.55
CA MET A 579 15.71 -3.03 -0.30
C MET A 579 15.80 -4.56 -0.39
N MET A 580 14.87 -5.30 0.23
CA MET A 580 14.82 -6.77 0.17
C MET A 580 14.70 -7.30 -1.25
N GLY A 581 13.92 -6.64 -2.12
CA GLY A 581 13.81 -7.04 -3.53
C GLY A 581 15.17 -7.00 -4.24
N ARG A 582 15.92 -5.90 -4.09
CA ARG A 582 17.30 -5.80 -4.62
C ARG A 582 18.26 -6.77 -3.93
N TYR A 583 18.25 -6.84 -2.61
CA TYR A 583 19.09 -7.73 -1.81
C TYR A 583 18.95 -9.19 -2.26
N MET A 584 17.72 -9.67 -2.44
CA MET A 584 17.46 -11.02 -2.91
C MET A 584 17.85 -11.20 -4.38
N GLY A 585 17.69 -10.17 -5.23
CA GLY A 585 18.22 -10.17 -6.59
C GLY A 585 19.73 -10.37 -6.61
N LEU A 586 20.49 -9.55 -5.88
CA LEU A 586 21.95 -9.64 -5.77
C LEU A 586 22.39 -11.02 -5.21
N LYS A 587 21.73 -11.50 -4.15
CA LYS A 587 22.01 -12.83 -3.59
C LYS A 587 21.78 -13.95 -4.62
N ILE A 588 20.67 -13.92 -5.37
CA ILE A 588 20.37 -14.90 -6.41
C ILE A 588 21.42 -14.86 -7.54
N LEU A 589 21.86 -13.67 -7.96
CA LEU A 589 22.92 -13.54 -8.97
C LEU A 589 24.26 -14.13 -8.46
N GLN A 590 24.65 -13.80 -7.22
CA GLN A 590 25.87 -14.33 -6.59
C GLN A 590 25.81 -15.86 -6.40
N ASP A 591 24.65 -16.41 -6.02
CA ASP A 591 24.44 -17.86 -5.90
C ASP A 591 24.55 -18.58 -7.26
N ARG A 592 23.98 -17.99 -8.33
CA ARG A 592 23.89 -18.62 -9.67
C ARG A 592 25.14 -18.45 -10.54
N LEU A 593 25.88 -17.36 -10.38
CA LEU A 593 27.11 -17.06 -11.14
C LEU A 593 28.39 -17.39 -10.33
N GLY A 594 28.28 -17.57 -9.02
CA GLY A 594 29.41 -17.74 -8.12
C GLY A 594 30.10 -16.42 -7.79
N LYS A 595 30.90 -16.44 -6.70
CA LYS A 595 31.53 -15.22 -6.13
C LYS A 595 32.64 -14.56 -7.00
N PHE A 596 32.91 -15.08 -8.19
CA PHE A 596 34.05 -14.66 -9.02
C PHE A 596 33.68 -13.78 -10.22
N ASP A 597 32.42 -13.75 -10.64
CA ASP A 597 31.93 -12.74 -11.57
C ASP A 597 31.62 -11.47 -10.77
N GLY A 598 32.44 -10.42 -10.95
CA GLY A 598 32.35 -9.17 -10.18
C GLY A 598 31.02 -8.44 -10.36
N ILE A 599 30.17 -8.54 -9.33
CA ILE A 599 28.88 -7.84 -9.13
C ILE A 599 29.01 -6.95 -7.90
#